data_AF-A0A1G6GJJ2-F1
#
_entry.id   AF-A0A1G6GJJ2-F1
#
_cell.length_a   1.000
_cell.length_b   1.000
_cell.length_c   1.000
_cell.angle_alpha   90.00
_cell.angle_beta   90.00
_cell.angle_gamma   90.00
#
_symmetry.space_group_name_H-M   'P 1'
#
loop_
_entity.id
_entity.type
_entity.pdbx_description
1 polymer ?
#
loop_
_entity_poly.entity_id
_entity_poly.type
_entity_poly.pdbx_seq_one_letter_code
_entity_poly.pdbx_strand_id
1 'polypeptide(L)'
;MYLIFYDAVMDDVMDREMMTKIFLKKVNSMVLCTGLCFSSFTYAADTVGTWKTIDDKSGFARAKVKISEESDGTFSGKIIEVFPIPQQSAEHIPEKCLRCTGELKNKPIIGLNVIKNFKLNPKKTSEYIGGSVVDPISGNIYKGKIRLSRNQNRITLRGYVGTSILGRSQTWIRSE
;
A
#
# COMPACT_ATOMS: atom_id res chain seq x y z
N MET A 1 11.85 74.44 -44.16
CA MET A 1 12.60 73.34 -43.51
C MET A 1 11.88 72.85 -42.25
N TYR A 2 10.59 72.55 -42.35
CA TYR A 2 9.77 72.03 -41.23
C TYR A 2 8.84 70.87 -41.64
N LEU A 3 8.66 70.63 -42.95
CA LEU A 3 7.82 69.54 -43.48
C LEU A 3 8.59 68.22 -43.68
N ILE A 4 9.89 68.27 -44.01
CA ILE A 4 10.71 67.05 -44.25
C ILE A 4 11.03 66.30 -42.94
N PHE A 5 10.93 66.98 -41.79
CA PHE A 5 11.19 66.38 -40.47
C PHE A 5 9.98 65.63 -39.90
N TYR A 6 8.76 65.91 -40.38
CA TYR A 6 7.55 65.24 -39.91
C TYR A 6 7.33 63.89 -40.61
N ASP A 7 7.57 63.82 -41.91
CA ASP A 7 7.38 62.58 -42.69
C ASP A 7 8.34 61.48 -42.23
N ALA A 8 9.63 61.80 -42.03
CA ALA A 8 10.63 60.84 -41.56
C ALA A 8 10.37 60.32 -40.13
N VAL A 9 9.76 61.13 -39.26
CA VAL A 9 9.41 60.73 -37.88
C VAL A 9 8.13 59.89 -37.88
N MET A 10 7.18 60.18 -38.77
CA MET A 10 5.92 59.46 -38.85
C MET A 10 6.09 58.08 -39.50
N ASP A 11 6.98 57.92 -40.47
CA ASP A 11 7.36 56.62 -41.05
C ASP A 11 8.09 55.71 -40.05
N ASP A 12 9.01 56.26 -39.24
CA ASP A 12 9.77 55.51 -38.21
C ASP A 12 8.88 55.09 -37.01
N VAL A 13 7.84 55.87 -36.70
CA VAL A 13 6.80 55.53 -35.69
C VAL A 13 5.84 54.45 -36.21
N MET A 14 5.43 54.52 -37.47
CA MET A 14 4.59 53.51 -38.13
C MET A 14 5.28 52.14 -38.24
N ASP A 15 6.58 52.11 -38.55
CA ASP A 15 7.36 50.86 -38.60
C ASP A 15 7.53 50.21 -37.22
N ARG A 16 7.81 51.00 -36.17
CA ARG A 16 7.90 50.47 -34.78
C ARG A 16 6.55 49.92 -34.28
N GLU A 17 5.44 50.59 -34.57
CA GLU A 17 4.11 50.09 -34.20
C GLU A 17 3.73 48.80 -34.94
N MET A 18 4.02 48.73 -36.25
CA MET A 18 3.73 47.57 -37.09
C MET A 18 4.58 46.36 -36.68
N MET A 19 5.87 46.56 -36.41
CA MET A 19 6.78 45.49 -35.95
C MET A 19 6.40 44.95 -34.56
N THR A 20 5.90 45.80 -33.66
CA THR A 20 5.41 45.37 -32.32
C THR A 20 4.14 44.52 -32.43
N LYS A 21 3.21 44.89 -33.33
CA LYS A 21 1.98 44.11 -33.59
C LYS A 21 2.28 42.78 -34.31
N ILE A 22 3.30 42.71 -35.16
CA ILE A 22 3.77 41.48 -35.82
C ILE A 22 4.46 40.52 -34.82
N PHE A 23 5.28 41.04 -33.90
CA PHE A 23 5.90 40.24 -32.85
C PHE A 23 4.85 39.65 -31.89
N LEU A 24 3.85 40.44 -31.49
CA LEU A 24 2.78 39.96 -30.60
C LEU A 24 1.89 38.89 -31.26
N LYS A 25 1.64 38.98 -32.58
CA LYS A 25 0.90 37.93 -33.31
C LYS A 25 1.67 36.63 -33.51
N LYS A 26 3.00 36.67 -33.65
CA LYS A 26 3.84 35.47 -33.85
C LYS A 26 4.13 34.71 -32.55
N VAL A 27 4.20 35.40 -31.41
CA VAL A 27 4.40 34.75 -30.09
C VAL A 27 3.16 33.95 -29.66
N ASN A 28 1.96 34.32 -30.14
CA ASN A 28 0.72 33.62 -29.82
C ASN A 28 0.48 32.32 -30.61
N SER A 29 1.38 31.95 -31.54
CA SER A 29 1.19 30.80 -32.44
C SER A 29 2.33 29.76 -32.35
N MET A 30 3.17 29.80 -31.32
CA MET A 30 4.29 28.87 -31.17
C MET A 30 4.62 28.55 -29.71
N VAL A 31 3.67 27.99 -28.96
CA VAL A 31 3.98 27.07 -27.84
C VAL A 31 3.12 25.82 -28.05
N LEU A 32 3.62 25.02 -28.99
CA LEU A 32 3.17 23.70 -29.35
C LEU A 32 3.45 22.73 -28.18
N CYS A 33 2.38 22.26 -27.54
CA CYS A 33 2.25 20.97 -26.86
C CYS A 33 3.55 20.24 -26.42
N THR A 34 4.25 20.74 -25.41
CA THR A 34 5.13 19.91 -24.58
C THR A 34 4.43 19.57 -23.25
N GLY A 35 3.26 18.94 -23.38
CA GLY A 35 2.65 18.21 -22.27
C GLY A 35 3.48 16.98 -21.97
N LEU A 36 4.56 17.14 -21.20
CA LEU A 36 5.28 16.04 -20.56
C LEU A 36 4.25 15.25 -19.74
N CYS A 37 3.79 14.14 -20.30
CA CYS A 37 3.08 13.12 -19.56
C CYS A 37 4.03 12.60 -18.48
N PHE A 38 4.01 13.21 -17.31
CA PHE A 38 4.54 12.60 -16.09
C PHE A 38 3.61 11.42 -15.77
N SER A 39 3.87 10.28 -16.41
CA SER A 39 3.35 9.00 -15.99
C SER A 39 3.89 8.75 -14.59
N SER A 40 3.08 9.10 -13.59
CA SER A 40 3.34 8.72 -12.22
C SER A 40 3.26 7.20 -12.18
N PHE A 41 4.40 6.52 -12.06
CA PHE A 41 4.43 5.10 -11.74
C PHE A 41 3.82 4.95 -10.35
N THR A 42 2.51 4.69 -10.30
CA THR A 42 1.86 4.33 -9.04
C THR A 42 2.34 2.92 -8.71
N TYR A 43 3.26 2.80 -7.76
CA TYR A 43 3.58 1.50 -7.18
C TYR A 43 2.32 0.98 -6.49
N ALA A 44 1.71 -0.04 -7.09
CA ALA A 44 0.59 -0.75 -6.49
C ALA A 44 1.09 -1.37 -5.18
N ALA A 45 0.31 -1.21 -4.10
CA ALA A 45 0.65 -1.79 -2.81
C ALA A 45 0.52 -3.31 -2.92
N ASP A 46 1.64 -4.03 -2.89
CA ASP A 46 1.65 -5.48 -3.00
C ASP A 46 1.85 -6.14 -1.63
N THR A 47 0.76 -6.70 -1.11
CA THR A 47 0.83 -7.51 0.12
C THR A 47 1.16 -8.97 -0.14
N VAL A 48 1.10 -9.42 -1.40
CA VAL A 48 1.44 -10.80 -1.79
C VAL A 48 2.92 -11.02 -1.52
N GLY A 49 3.23 -12.19 -0.97
CA GLY A 49 4.59 -12.57 -0.61
C GLY A 49 4.67 -13.14 0.79
N THR A 50 5.89 -13.22 1.30
CA THR A 50 6.19 -13.93 2.54
C THR A 50 6.55 -12.94 3.65
N TRP A 51 6.03 -13.20 4.84
CA TRP A 51 6.06 -12.24 5.95
C TRP A 51 6.40 -12.94 7.26
N LYS A 52 7.37 -12.42 7.99
CA LYS A 52 7.71 -12.84 9.35
C LYS A 52 6.85 -12.08 10.35
N THR A 53 6.04 -12.79 11.13
CA THR A 53 5.14 -12.20 12.12
C THR A 53 5.88 -11.95 13.44
N ILE A 54 5.78 -10.75 13.99
CA ILE A 54 6.39 -10.38 15.26
C ILE A 54 5.30 -10.32 16.34
N ASP A 55 5.52 -11.04 17.44
CA ASP A 55 4.67 -10.98 18.62
C ASP A 55 4.78 -9.60 19.28
N ASP A 56 3.65 -8.94 19.49
CA ASP A 56 3.60 -7.58 20.02
C ASP A 56 3.99 -7.48 21.51
N LYS A 57 3.87 -8.58 22.25
CA LYS A 57 4.25 -8.65 23.67
C LYS A 57 5.73 -8.96 23.89
N SER A 58 6.26 -9.95 23.19
CA SER A 58 7.61 -10.46 23.40
C SER A 58 8.64 -9.93 22.40
N GLY A 59 8.21 -9.40 21.26
CA GLY A 59 9.11 -8.93 20.19
C GLY A 59 9.76 -10.05 19.38
N PHE A 60 9.48 -11.32 19.69
CA PHE A 60 10.03 -12.46 18.95
C PHE A 60 9.23 -12.75 17.68
N ALA A 61 9.93 -13.26 16.68
CA ALA A 61 9.29 -13.83 15.50
C ALA A 61 8.51 -15.10 15.89
N ARG A 62 7.28 -15.24 15.40
CA ARG A 62 6.41 -16.40 15.71
C ARG A 62 6.21 -17.33 14.53
N ALA A 63 6.03 -16.78 13.34
CA ALA A 63 5.77 -17.56 12.15
C ALA A 63 6.22 -16.83 10.90
N LYS A 64 6.33 -17.58 9.81
CA LYS A 64 6.40 -17.09 8.45
C LYS A 64 5.04 -17.36 7.79
N VAL A 65 4.43 -16.33 7.22
CA VAL A 65 3.11 -16.38 6.58
C VAL A 65 3.25 -15.98 5.13
N LYS A 66 2.74 -16.81 4.22
CA LYS A 66 2.64 -16.50 2.80
C LYS A 66 1.26 -15.93 2.50
N ILE A 67 1.22 -14.68 2.07
CA ILE A 67 0.02 -13.99 1.61
C ILE A 67 -0.14 -14.20 0.10
N SER A 68 -1.35 -14.51 -0.33
CA SER A 68 -1.74 -14.66 -1.73
C SER A 68 -3.12 -14.05 -1.99
N GLU A 69 -3.32 -13.60 -3.22
CA GLU A 69 -4.63 -13.25 -3.74
C GLU A 69 -5.37 -14.52 -4.18
N GLU A 70 -6.64 -14.62 -3.80
CA GLU A 70 -7.56 -15.70 -4.15
C GLU A 70 -8.31 -15.34 -5.45
N SER A 71 -8.94 -16.33 -6.08
CA SER A 71 -9.66 -16.12 -7.36
C SER A 71 -10.81 -15.11 -7.30
N ASP A 72 -11.31 -14.80 -6.11
CA ASP A 72 -12.38 -13.83 -5.87
C ASP A 72 -11.86 -12.40 -5.57
N GLY A 73 -10.54 -12.18 -5.70
CA GLY A 73 -9.86 -10.91 -5.43
C GLY A 73 -9.71 -10.60 -3.94
N THR A 74 -9.99 -11.57 -3.05
CA THR A 74 -9.64 -11.46 -1.63
C THR A 74 -8.22 -11.93 -1.37
N PHE A 75 -7.66 -11.50 -0.24
CA PHE A 75 -6.31 -11.88 0.19
C PHE A 75 -6.40 -12.77 1.43
N SER A 76 -5.65 -13.87 1.39
CA SER A 76 -5.49 -14.81 2.48
C SER A 76 -4.02 -15.04 2.78
N GLY A 77 -3.72 -15.53 3.98
CA GLY A 77 -2.35 -15.74 4.43
C GLY A 77 -2.21 -17.04 5.20
N LYS A 78 -1.33 -17.90 4.71
CA LYS A 78 -1.08 -19.26 5.21
C LYS A 78 0.22 -19.33 6.01
N ILE A 79 0.20 -19.93 7.19
CA ILE A 79 1.44 -20.24 7.93
C ILE A 79 2.24 -21.27 7.13
N ILE A 80 3.51 -20.98 6.85
CA ILE A 80 4.43 -21.91 6.18
C ILE A 80 5.57 -22.37 7.09
N GLU A 81 5.83 -21.64 8.18
CA GLU A 81 6.90 -21.94 9.13
C GLU A 81 6.53 -21.36 10.50
N VAL A 82 6.89 -22.04 11.59
CA VAL A 82 6.70 -21.55 12.97
C VAL A 82 8.06 -21.51 13.65
N PHE A 83 8.32 -20.41 14.36
CA PHE A 83 9.57 -20.20 15.07
C PHE A 83 9.40 -20.46 16.57
N PRO A 84 10.33 -21.17 17.22
CA PRO A 84 10.37 -21.25 18.68
C PRO A 84 10.70 -19.86 19.26
N ILE A 85 10.14 -19.56 20.42
CA ILE A 85 10.54 -18.40 21.23
C ILE A 85 11.47 -18.84 22.36
N PRO A 86 12.36 -17.97 22.86
CA PRO A 86 13.15 -18.26 24.05
C PRO A 86 12.23 -18.70 25.20
N GLN A 87 12.63 -19.75 25.93
CA GLN A 87 11.86 -20.41 27.00
C GLN A 87 10.73 -21.36 26.52
N GLN A 88 10.47 -21.46 25.21
CA GLN A 88 9.64 -22.52 24.63
C GLN A 88 10.55 -23.52 23.91
N SER A 89 10.62 -24.77 24.37
CA SER A 89 11.33 -25.80 23.60
C SER A 89 10.61 -26.03 22.26
N ALA A 90 11.35 -26.43 21.22
CA ALA A 90 10.76 -26.71 19.90
C ALA A 90 9.62 -27.75 19.97
N GLU A 91 9.69 -28.68 20.93
CA GLU A 91 8.65 -29.70 21.21
C GLU A 91 7.34 -29.11 21.75
N HIS A 92 7.37 -27.88 22.29
CA HIS A 92 6.18 -27.21 22.82
C HIS A 92 5.51 -26.26 21.81
N ILE A 93 5.95 -26.25 20.55
CA ILE A 93 5.21 -25.56 19.50
C ILE A 93 3.96 -26.39 19.19
N PRO A 94 2.73 -25.87 19.39
CA PRO A 94 1.54 -26.64 19.10
C PRO A 94 1.50 -27.00 17.61
N GLU A 95 1.43 -28.29 17.30
CA GLU A 95 1.31 -28.76 15.91
C GLU A 95 -0.07 -28.51 15.32
N LYS A 96 -1.11 -28.43 16.17
CA LYS A 96 -2.51 -28.27 15.80
C LYS A 96 -3.17 -27.13 16.57
N CYS A 97 -4.19 -26.51 15.98
CA CYS A 97 -5.01 -25.53 16.68
C CYS A 97 -6.03 -26.22 17.59
N LEU A 98 -5.63 -26.54 18.82
CA LEU A 98 -6.47 -27.25 19.79
C LEU A 98 -7.59 -26.39 20.38
N ARG A 99 -7.34 -25.07 20.49
CA ARG A 99 -8.32 -24.11 21.05
C ARG A 99 -9.24 -23.50 20.01
N CYS A 100 -8.98 -23.73 18.73
CA CYS A 100 -9.89 -23.35 17.65
C CYS A 100 -11.22 -24.12 17.75
N THR A 101 -12.27 -23.54 17.18
CA THR A 101 -13.62 -24.12 17.11
C THR A 101 -14.03 -24.37 15.65
N GLY A 102 -15.09 -25.16 15.47
CA GLY A 102 -15.61 -25.52 14.14
C GLY A 102 -14.56 -26.15 13.24
N GLU A 103 -14.56 -25.74 11.97
CA GLU A 103 -13.66 -26.25 10.92
C GLU A 103 -12.17 -26.04 11.19
N LEU A 104 -11.81 -25.15 12.11
CA LEU A 104 -10.41 -24.87 12.46
C LEU A 104 -9.89 -25.77 13.59
N LYS A 105 -10.78 -26.46 14.31
CA LYS A 105 -10.39 -27.32 15.43
C LYS A 105 -9.52 -28.48 14.93
N ASN A 106 -8.42 -28.75 15.64
CA ASN A 106 -7.47 -29.83 15.35
C ASN A 106 -6.78 -29.73 13.97
N LYS A 107 -6.94 -28.62 13.24
CA LYS A 107 -6.20 -28.40 11.99
C LYS A 107 -4.72 -28.13 12.30
N PRO A 108 -3.79 -28.62 11.46
CA PRO A 108 -2.37 -28.30 11.59
C PRO A 108 -2.13 -26.78 11.60
N ILE A 109 -1.19 -26.32 12.43
CA ILE A 109 -0.79 -24.91 12.47
C ILE A 109 -0.09 -24.52 11.17
N ILE A 110 0.88 -25.32 10.73
CA ILE A 110 1.47 -25.16 9.39
C ILE A 110 0.40 -25.50 8.36
N GLY A 111 0.17 -24.58 7.41
CA GLY A 111 -0.89 -24.68 6.42
C GLY A 111 -2.20 -24.00 6.81
N LEU A 112 -2.33 -23.51 8.05
CA LEU A 112 -3.52 -22.78 8.50
C LEU A 112 -3.55 -21.38 7.90
N ASN A 113 -4.70 -21.00 7.34
CA ASN A 113 -4.95 -19.63 6.89
C ASN A 113 -5.30 -18.75 8.11
N VAL A 114 -4.31 -17.98 8.58
CA VAL A 114 -4.42 -17.08 9.75
C VAL A 114 -5.02 -15.73 9.43
N ILE A 115 -4.97 -15.31 8.16
CA ILE A 115 -5.72 -14.16 7.67
C ILE A 115 -6.54 -14.60 6.45
N LYS A 116 -7.76 -14.09 6.34
CA LYS A 116 -8.71 -14.44 5.26
C LYS A 116 -9.57 -13.25 4.87
N ASN A 117 -10.08 -13.26 3.65
CA ASN A 117 -11.12 -12.36 3.14
C ASN A 117 -10.75 -10.87 3.17
N PHE A 118 -9.45 -10.53 3.19
CA PHE A 118 -9.03 -9.14 3.11
C PHE A 118 -9.28 -8.61 1.71
N LYS A 119 -9.75 -7.37 1.59
CA LYS A 119 -9.91 -6.67 0.30
C LYS A 119 -9.18 -5.35 0.33
N LEU A 120 -8.62 -4.94 -0.80
CA LEU A 120 -8.01 -3.62 -0.92
C LEU A 120 -9.04 -2.53 -0.60
N ASN A 121 -8.62 -1.54 0.20
CA ASN A 121 -9.49 -0.42 0.55
C ASN A 121 -9.59 0.56 -0.63
N PRO A 122 -10.80 0.81 -1.18
CA PRO A 122 -10.96 1.68 -2.34
C PRO A 122 -10.60 3.14 -2.06
N LYS A 123 -10.58 3.55 -0.79
CA LYS A 123 -10.21 4.92 -0.37
C LYS A 123 -8.74 5.07 0.00
N LYS A 124 -8.02 3.96 0.22
CA LYS A 124 -6.64 3.97 0.72
C LYS A 124 -5.87 2.79 0.15
N THR A 125 -5.07 3.08 -0.86
CA THR A 125 -4.34 2.07 -1.66
C THR A 125 -3.32 1.23 -0.88
N SER A 126 -2.97 1.59 0.36
CA SER A 126 -2.08 0.81 1.24
C SER A 126 -2.80 0.12 2.40
N GLU A 127 -4.14 0.14 2.45
CA GLU A 127 -4.92 -0.53 3.48
C GLU A 127 -5.76 -1.66 2.89
N TYR A 128 -5.88 -2.76 3.62
CA TYR A 128 -6.78 -3.86 3.31
C TYR A 128 -7.74 -4.09 4.47
N ILE A 129 -9.01 -4.31 4.17
CA ILE A 129 -10.11 -4.29 5.12
C ILE A 129 -11.09 -5.45 4.91
N GLY A 130 -12.01 -5.63 5.86
CA GLY A 130 -13.09 -6.64 5.77
C GLY A 130 -12.66 -8.06 6.08
N GLY A 131 -11.36 -8.29 6.30
CA GLY A 131 -10.83 -9.61 6.60
C GLY A 131 -11.00 -10.05 8.05
N SER A 132 -10.66 -11.30 8.30
CA SER A 132 -10.62 -11.92 9.63
C SER A 132 -9.21 -12.41 9.97
N VAL A 133 -8.86 -12.37 11.24
CA VAL A 133 -7.59 -12.86 11.78
C VAL A 133 -7.87 -13.98 12.76
N VAL A 134 -7.23 -15.14 12.58
CA VAL A 134 -7.27 -16.26 13.51
C VAL A 134 -6.01 -16.23 14.36
N ASP A 135 -6.16 -16.25 15.68
CA ASP A 135 -5.07 -16.52 16.61
C ASP A 135 -5.08 -18.02 16.95
N PRO A 136 -4.12 -18.82 16.43
CA PRO A 136 -4.13 -20.26 16.65
C PRO A 136 -3.77 -20.67 18.09
N ILE A 137 -3.21 -19.73 18.88
CA ILE A 137 -2.83 -19.99 20.27
C ILE A 137 -4.06 -19.84 21.17
N SER A 138 -4.85 -18.79 20.99
CA SER A 138 -6.06 -18.59 21.80
C SER A 138 -7.30 -19.26 21.20
N GLY A 139 -7.30 -19.55 19.91
CA GLY A 139 -8.43 -20.10 19.15
C GLY A 139 -9.45 -19.06 18.71
N ASN A 140 -9.21 -17.78 19.01
CA ASN A 140 -10.13 -16.69 18.73
C ASN A 140 -10.02 -16.20 17.29
N ILE A 141 -11.15 -15.68 16.79
CA ILE A 141 -11.24 -15.05 15.47
C ILE A 141 -11.64 -13.59 15.66
N TYR A 142 -10.87 -12.69 15.05
CA TYR A 142 -11.04 -11.24 15.15
C TYR A 142 -11.34 -10.63 13.79
N LYS A 143 -11.97 -9.46 13.79
CA LYS A 143 -12.00 -8.62 12.59
C LYS A 143 -10.61 -8.05 12.35
N GLY A 144 -10.24 -7.90 11.09
CA GLY A 144 -8.90 -7.54 10.66
C GLY A 144 -8.84 -6.25 9.84
N LYS A 145 -7.73 -5.51 9.98
CA LYS A 145 -7.28 -4.50 9.03
C LYS A 145 -5.77 -4.64 8.84
N ILE A 146 -5.32 -4.62 7.59
CA ILE A 146 -3.90 -4.59 7.24
C ILE A 146 -3.55 -3.20 6.72
N ARG A 147 -2.36 -2.72 7.08
CA ARG A 147 -1.75 -1.54 6.48
C ARG A 147 -0.33 -1.86 6.05
N LEU A 148 -0.04 -1.64 4.78
CA LEU A 148 1.29 -1.79 4.20
C LEU A 148 2.08 -0.49 4.35
N SER A 149 3.35 -0.56 4.73
CA SER A 149 4.25 0.58 4.78
C SER A 149 4.58 1.10 3.37
N ARG A 150 5.00 2.37 3.27
CA ARG A 150 5.32 2.99 1.97
C ARG A 150 6.43 2.26 1.20
N ASN A 151 7.42 1.73 1.92
CA ASN A 151 8.52 0.94 1.37
C ASN A 151 8.18 -0.55 1.21
N GLN A 152 6.91 -0.95 1.43
CA GLN A 152 6.39 -2.31 1.23
C GLN A 152 7.13 -3.42 1.99
N ASN A 153 7.91 -3.08 3.01
CA ASN A 153 8.68 -4.04 3.80
C ASN A 153 8.07 -4.36 5.17
N ARG A 154 6.96 -3.69 5.52
CA ARG A 154 6.27 -3.88 6.82
C ARG A 154 4.77 -3.87 6.64
N ILE A 155 4.11 -4.81 7.29
CA ILE A 155 2.67 -4.84 7.50
C ILE A 155 2.37 -4.52 8.97
N THR A 156 1.42 -3.63 9.21
CA THR A 156 0.71 -3.56 10.50
C THR A 156 -0.61 -4.30 10.35
N LEU A 157 -0.74 -5.43 11.04
CA LEU A 157 -1.98 -6.20 11.10
C LEU A 157 -2.71 -5.86 12.41
N ARG A 158 -3.91 -5.30 12.32
CA ARG A 158 -4.75 -5.00 13.49
C ARG A 158 -5.90 -5.99 13.59
N GLY A 159 -5.97 -6.70 14.70
CA GLY A 159 -7.11 -7.54 15.11
C GLY A 159 -7.96 -6.83 16.16
N TYR A 160 -9.28 -6.86 16.04
CA TYR A 160 -10.19 -6.16 16.95
C TYR A 160 -11.56 -6.84 17.10
N VAL A 161 -12.26 -6.50 18.19
CA VAL A 161 -13.61 -6.98 18.51
C VAL A 161 -14.61 -5.83 18.36
N GLY A 162 -15.62 -6.00 17.50
CA GLY A 162 -16.62 -4.96 17.25
C GLY A 162 -16.03 -3.78 16.47
N THR A 163 -15.56 -2.75 17.19
CA THR A 163 -14.94 -1.54 16.61
C THR A 163 -13.42 -1.66 16.56
N SER A 164 -12.77 -0.99 15.61
CA SER A 164 -11.31 -1.08 15.48
C SER A 164 -10.55 -0.48 16.66
N ILE A 165 -11.19 0.34 17.50
CA ILE A 165 -10.55 0.99 18.65
C ILE A 165 -10.15 -0.07 19.70
N LEU A 166 -11.00 -1.06 19.93
CA LEU A 166 -10.77 -2.14 20.89
C LEU A 166 -10.06 -3.33 20.22
N GLY A 167 -8.74 -3.24 20.12
CA GLY A 167 -7.95 -4.28 19.47
C GLY A 167 -6.45 -4.15 19.71
N ARG A 168 -5.69 -5.03 19.06
CA ARG A 168 -4.21 -5.07 19.09
C ARG A 168 -3.64 -5.06 17.68
N SER A 169 -2.41 -4.58 17.57
CA SER A 169 -1.69 -4.53 16.31
C SER A 169 -0.41 -5.36 16.41
N GLN A 170 -0.17 -6.19 15.40
CA GLN A 170 1.07 -6.90 15.19
C GLN A 170 1.85 -6.28 14.04
N THR A 171 3.17 -6.39 14.13
CA THR A 171 4.07 -5.99 13.05
C THR A 171 4.53 -7.22 12.31
N TRP A 172 4.43 -7.21 10.99
CA TRP A 172 4.99 -8.25 10.14
C TRP A 172 6.07 -7.64 9.26
N ILE A 173 7.19 -8.34 9.10
CA ILE A 173 8.35 -7.91 8.33
C ILE A 173 8.44 -8.75 7.07
N ARG A 174 8.68 -8.11 5.91
CA ARG A 174 8.86 -8.84 4.64
C ARG A 174 10.01 -9.83 4.80
N SER A 175 9.78 -11.06 4.37
CA SER A 175 10.77 -12.14 4.33
C SER A 175 10.91 -12.58 2.88
N GLU A 176 12.15 -12.71 2.43
CA GLU A 176 12.49 -13.39 1.18
C GLU A 176 12.55 -14.91 1.41
#